data_AF-A0A3D3WE91-F1
#
_entry.id   AF-A0A3D3WE91-F1
#
_cell.length_a   1.000
_cell.length_b   1.000
_cell.length_c   1.000
_cell.angle_alpha   90.00
_cell.angle_beta   90.00
_cell.angle_gamma   90.00
#
_symmetry.space_group_name_H-M   'P 1'
#
loop_
_entity.id
_entity.type
_entity.pdbx_description
1 polymer ?
#
loop_
_entity_poly.entity_id
_entity_poly.type
_entity_poly.pdbx_seq_one_letter_code
_entity_poly.pdbx_strand_id
1 'polypeptide(L)' 'GVMHCFSSGAKLAEKALEIGFYISLSGILTFKTSDWLRDLVKDVPLDRLLVETDAPY' A
#
# COMPACT_ATOMS: atom_id res chain seq x y z
N GLY A 1 -9.07 -5.62 8.43
CA GLY A 1 -7.68 -6.08 8.64
C GLY A 1 -6.72 -5.07 8.05
N VAL A 2 -5.42 -5.36 8.06
CA VAL A 2 -4.38 -4.49 7.48
C VAL A 2 -3.54 -5.30 6.51
N MET A 3 -3.33 -4.77 5.32
CA MET A 3 -2.30 -5.22 4.38
C MET A 3 -0.99 -4.55 4.76
N HIS A 4 -0.22 -5.21 5.63
CA HIS A 4 1.08 -4.76 6.09
C HIS A 4 2.12 -4.79 4.95
N CYS A 5 3.02 -3.80 4.94
CA CYS A 5 4.11 -3.63 3.99
C CYS A 5 3.68 -3.85 2.53
N PHE A 6 2.61 -3.17 2.12
CA PHE A 6 1.96 -3.45 0.85
C PHE A 6 2.84 -3.10 -0.34
N SER A 7 3.17 -4.12 -1.12
CA SER A 7 4.00 -4.06 -2.32
C SER A 7 3.50 -5.03 -3.40
N SER A 8 2.17 -5.16 -3.50
CA SER A 8 1.50 -6.03 -4.49
C SER A 8 0.67 -5.23 -5.50
N GLY A 9 0.23 -5.89 -6.59
CA GLY A 9 -0.47 -5.22 -7.69
C GLY A 9 -1.91 -4.77 -7.38
N ALA A 10 -2.47 -3.96 -8.29
CA ALA A 10 -3.75 -3.26 -8.14
C ALA A 10 -4.94 -4.19 -7.83
N LYS A 11 -5.03 -5.35 -8.48
CA LYS A 11 -6.11 -6.31 -8.24
C LYS A 11 -6.21 -6.76 -6.78
N LEU A 12 -5.06 -6.93 -6.12
CA LEU A 12 -5.06 -7.31 -4.69
C LEU A 12 -5.43 -6.11 -3.82
N ALA A 13 -4.97 -4.91 -4.15
CA ALA A 13 -5.35 -3.69 -3.45
C ALA A 13 -6.89 -3.47 -3.52
N GLU A 14 -7.48 -3.59 -4.70
CA GLU A 14 -8.93 -3.50 -4.92
C GLU A 14 -9.69 -4.51 -4.06
N LYS A 15 -9.29 -5.80 -4.10
CA LYS A 15 -9.94 -6.83 -3.28
C LYS A 15 -9.78 -6.59 -1.79
N ALA A 16 -8.63 -6.09 -1.35
CA ALA A 16 -8.42 -5.73 0.06
C ALA A 16 -9.34 -4.58 0.48
N LEU A 17 -9.48 -3.55 -0.36
CA LEU A 17 -10.37 -2.42 -0.09
C LEU A 17 -11.85 -2.84 -0.10
N GLU A 18 -12.27 -3.71 -1.02
CA GLU A 18 -13.64 -4.26 -1.08
C GLU A 18 -14.04 -4.97 0.22
N ILE A 19 -13.12 -5.68 0.86
CA ILE A 19 -13.37 -6.36 2.14
C ILE A 19 -13.08 -5.48 3.36
N GLY A 20 -12.85 -4.18 3.15
CA GLY A 20 -12.68 -3.18 4.20
C GLY A 20 -11.32 -3.21 4.90
N PHE A 21 -10.28 -3.74 4.26
CA PHE A 21 -8.92 -3.68 4.80
C PHE A 21 -8.28 -2.30 4.55
N TYR A 22 -7.28 -1.99 5.37
CA TYR A 22 -6.40 -0.85 5.20
C TYR A 22 -5.13 -1.28 4.46
N ILE A 23 -4.51 -0.35 3.74
CA ILE A 23 -3.24 -0.54 3.04
C ILE A 23 -2.15 0.21 3.80
N SER A 24 -1.16 -0.54 4.32
CA SER A 24 -0.01 0.03 5.02
C SER A 24 1.19 0.13 4.10
N LEU A 25 1.80 1.31 4.03
CA LEU A 25 2.92 1.61 3.14
C LEU A 25 4.20 1.84 3.96
N SER A 26 5.26 1.12 3.57
CA SER A 26 6.60 1.25 4.14
C SER A 26 7.52 2.11 3.27
N GLY A 27 8.82 2.14 3.61
CA GLY A 27 9.85 2.84 2.85
C GLY A 27 9.99 2.41 1.38
N ILE A 28 9.46 1.23 1.00
CA ILE A 28 9.46 0.73 -0.39
C ILE A 28 8.85 1.73 -1.37
N LEU A 29 7.87 2.54 -0.93
CA LEU A 29 7.23 3.59 -1.74
C LEU A 29 8.24 4.64 -2.25
N THR A 30 9.36 4.82 -1.56
CA THR A 30 10.40 5.82 -1.88
C THR A 30 11.45 5.31 -2.87
N PHE A 31 11.46 4.00 -3.20
CA PHE A 31 12.45 3.45 -4.12
C PHE A 31 12.23 3.96 -5.54
N LYS A 32 13.33 4.18 -6.28
CA LYS A 32 13.27 4.70 -7.66
C LYS A 32 12.41 3.82 -8.58
N THR A 33 12.44 2.51 -8.40
CA THR A 33 11.70 1.52 -9.22
C THR A 33 10.22 1.37 -8.87
N SER A 34 9.76 1.99 -7.78
CA SER A 34 8.39 1.84 -7.26
C SER A 34 7.36 2.78 -7.89
N ASP A 35 7.57 3.25 -9.13
CA ASP A 35 6.61 4.12 -9.82
C ASP A 35 5.23 3.47 -9.92
N TRP A 36 5.19 2.18 -10.24
CA TRP A 36 3.96 1.39 -10.32
C TRP A 36 3.20 1.37 -8.98
N LEU A 37 3.92 1.34 -7.85
CA LEU A 37 3.31 1.34 -6.51
C LEU A 37 2.80 2.74 -6.17
N ARG A 38 3.56 3.79 -6.52
CA ARG A 38 3.12 5.18 -6.35
C ARG A 38 1.87 5.48 -7.18
N ASP A 39 1.76 4.94 -8.38
CA ASP A 39 0.58 5.10 -9.22
C ASP A 39 -0.62 4.38 -8.62
N LEU A 40 -0.46 3.14 -8.16
CA LEU A 40 -1.51 2.39 -7.46
C LEU A 40 -2.01 3.13 -6.21
N VAL A 41 -1.10 3.65 -5.38
CA VAL A 41 -1.45 4.31 -4.11
C VAL A 41 -2.28 5.58 -4.32
N LYS A 42 -2.15 6.27 -5.46
CA LYS A 42 -2.98 7.45 -5.79
C LYS A 42 -4.46 7.12 -5.90
N ASP A 43 -4.79 5.88 -6.27
CA ASP A 43 -6.17 5.43 -6.42
C ASP A 43 -6.77 4.89 -5.10
N VAL A 44 -5.97 4.79 -4.04
CA VAL A 44 -6.42 4.32 -2.73
C VAL A 44 -7.07 5.47 -1.96
N PRO A 45 -8.28 5.28 -1.39
CA PRO A 45 -8.91 6.29 -0.54
C PRO A 45 -8.01 6.66 0.64
N LEU A 46 -7.88 7.97 0.92
CA LEU A 46 -6.96 8.48 1.93
C LEU A 46 -7.27 7.95 3.34
N ASP A 47 -8.55 7.70 3.65
CA ASP A 47 -9.01 7.10 4.91
C ASP A 47 -8.70 5.61 5.04
N ARG A 48 -8.14 4.99 4.00
CA ARG A 48 -7.71 3.58 3.96
C ARG A 48 -6.19 3.40 3.89
N LEU A 49 -5.44 4.50 3.90
CA LEU A 49 -3.98 4.48 3.90
C LEU A 49 -3.41 4.55 5.33
N LEU A 50 -2.37 3.74 5.56
CA LEU A 50 -1.54 3.76 6.75
C LEU A 50 -0.06 3.90 6.34
N VAL A 51 0.75 4.44 7.24
CA VAL A 51 2.21 4.58 7.05
C VAL A 51 2.92 3.81 8.15
N GLU A 52 3.97 3.10 7.77
CA GLU A 52 4.85 2.36 8.66
C GLU A 52 6.30 2.44 8.18
N THR A 53 7.26 2.01 8.99
CA THR A 53 8.66 1.93 8.59
C THR A 53 9.09 0.51 8.22
N ASP A 54 8.41 -0.49 8.77
CA ASP A 54 8.82 -1.89 8.74
C ASP A 54 10.24 -2.11 9.33
N ALA A 55 10.63 -1.32 10.34
CA ALA A 55 11.93 -1.50 10.98
C ALA A 55 12.06 -2.91 11.61
N PRO A 56 13.24 -3.56 11.52
CA PRO A 56 14.55 -3.02 11.13
C PRO A 56 14.91 -3.19 9.64
N TYR A 57 13.93 -3.43 8.76
CA TYR A 57 14.14 -3.69 7.34
C TYR A 57 14.46 -2.41 6.53
#